data_AF-A4WHV9-F1
#
_entry.id   AF-A4WHV9-F1
#
_cell.length_a   1.000
_cell.length_b   1.000
_cell.length_c   1.000
_cell.angle_alpha   90.00
_cell.angle_beta   90.00
_cell.angle_gamma   90.00
#
_symmetry.space_group_name_H-M   'P 1'
#
loop_
_entity.id
_entity.type
_entity.pdbx_description
1 polymer ?
#
loop_
_entity_poly.entity_id
_entity_poly.type
_entity_poly.pdbx_seq_one_letter_code
_entity_poly.pdbx_strand_id
1 'polypeptide(L)'
;MEVEEECMEVVPLFRKAEVWYLEVALLEAMWKILKLVGREKLERVRLGLEAIRASYRVAEPPPEAYTKAVEIFDKGHRDYIDALHYATASALGAPFLTVDYRFIDFLRGAGYRVEGVVITPRELRKMLGGSLGK
;
A
#
# COMPACT_ATOMS: atom_id res chain seq x y z
N MET A 1 -2.37 -0.99 -17.96
CA MET A 1 -3.78 -1.41 -18.16
C MET A 1 -4.17 -2.45 -17.12
N GLU A 2 -3.56 -3.64 -17.09
CA GLU A 2 -3.97 -4.71 -16.14
C GLU A 2 -3.82 -4.36 -14.65
N VAL A 3 -2.71 -3.72 -14.24
CA VAL A 3 -2.48 -3.29 -12.84
C VAL A 3 -3.46 -2.20 -12.38
N GLU A 4 -3.87 -1.33 -13.29
CA GLU A 4 -4.80 -0.23 -12.98
C GLU A 4 -6.22 -0.79 -12.78
N GLU A 5 -6.63 -1.75 -13.59
CA GLU A 5 -7.90 -2.46 -13.41
C GLU A 5 -7.96 -3.22 -12.07
N GLU A 6 -6.89 -3.96 -11.71
CA GLU A 6 -6.86 -4.72 -10.44
C GLU A 6 -7.02 -3.81 -9.21
N CYS A 7 -6.36 -2.65 -9.22
CA CYS A 7 -6.47 -1.63 -8.18
C CYS A 7 -7.89 -1.04 -8.13
N MET A 8 -8.43 -0.62 -9.28
CA MET A 8 -9.73 0.04 -9.34
C MET A 8 -10.87 -0.89 -8.91
N GLU A 9 -10.76 -2.20 -9.13
CA GLU A 9 -11.75 -3.19 -8.71
C GLU A 9 -11.83 -3.35 -7.19
N VAL A 10 -10.76 -3.06 -6.44
CA VAL A 10 -10.75 -3.24 -4.98
C VAL A 10 -10.96 -1.97 -4.17
N VAL A 11 -10.77 -0.78 -4.76
CA VAL A 11 -11.07 0.49 -4.09
C VAL A 11 -12.49 0.52 -3.49
N PRO A 12 -13.56 0.05 -4.17
CA PRO A 12 -14.90 0.01 -3.57
C PRO A 12 -15.02 -0.92 -2.35
N LEU A 13 -14.10 -1.87 -2.17
CA LEU A 13 -14.06 -2.77 -1.01
C LEU A 13 -13.47 -2.09 0.23
N PHE A 14 -12.73 -0.99 0.07
CA PHE A 14 -12.10 -0.27 1.19
C PHE A 14 -13.15 0.23 2.19
N ARG A 15 -14.39 0.50 1.76
CA ARG A 15 -15.51 0.83 2.66
C ARG A 15 -15.91 -0.29 3.63
N LYS A 16 -15.42 -1.51 3.42
CA LYS A 16 -15.69 -2.69 4.26
C LYS A 16 -14.57 -2.99 5.25
N ALA A 17 -13.52 -2.16 5.28
CA ALA A 17 -12.36 -2.36 6.13
C ALA A 17 -11.89 -1.02 6.71
N GLU A 18 -11.16 -1.08 7.82
CA GLU A 18 -10.39 0.08 8.28
C GLU A 18 -9.12 0.16 7.43
N VAL A 19 -8.98 1.22 6.65
CA VAL A 19 -7.82 1.43 5.76
C VAL A 19 -6.80 2.33 6.44
N TRP A 20 -5.55 1.90 6.41
CA TRP A 20 -4.43 2.62 6.99
C TRP A 20 -3.50 3.08 5.88
N TYR A 21 -2.87 4.24 6.04
CA TYR A 21 -1.88 4.77 5.09
C TYR A 21 -0.72 5.45 5.83
N LEU A 22 0.45 5.48 5.20
CA LEU A 22 1.59 6.29 5.66
C LEU A 22 1.55 7.67 5.00
N GLU A 23 1.87 8.73 5.74
CA GLU A 23 2.02 10.07 5.15
C GLU A 23 3.08 10.09 4.03
N VAL A 24 4.14 9.28 4.16
CA VAL A 24 5.16 9.15 3.11
C VAL A 24 4.63 8.47 1.83
N ALA A 25 3.57 7.66 1.93
CA ALA A 25 2.88 7.09 0.77
C ALA A 25 2.23 8.19 -0.07
N LEU A 26 1.68 9.22 0.58
CA LEU A 26 1.13 10.38 -0.13
C LEU A 26 2.24 11.12 -0.87
N LEU A 27 3.43 11.29 -0.27
CA LEU A 27 4.56 11.91 -0.94
C LEU A 27 5.00 11.12 -2.19
N GLU A 28 5.08 9.79 -2.07
CA GLU A 28 5.41 8.91 -3.19
C GLU A 28 4.37 9.00 -4.33
N ALA A 29 3.08 8.97 -3.96
CA ALA A 29 1.97 9.16 -4.91
C ALA A 29 2.03 10.54 -5.58
N MET A 30 2.33 11.60 -4.83
CA MET A 30 2.49 12.95 -5.37
C MET A 30 3.65 13.02 -6.36
N TRP A 31 4.76 12.31 -6.12
CA TRP A 31 5.89 12.25 -7.07
C TRP A 31 5.49 11.61 -8.40
N LYS A 32 4.59 10.61 -8.37
CA LYS A 32 4.01 9.99 -9.57
C LYS A 32 3.04 10.96 -10.26
N ILE A 33 2.17 11.62 -9.50
CA ILE A 33 1.21 12.63 -10.00
C ILE A 33 1.94 13.77 -10.72
N LEU A 34 3.02 14.29 -10.15
CA LEU A 34 3.82 15.38 -10.75
C LEU A 34 4.32 15.04 -12.17
N LYS A 35 4.57 13.75 -12.45
CA LYS A 35 5.06 13.28 -13.76
C LYS A 35 3.94 13.05 -14.77
N LEU A 36 2.72 12.77 -14.30
CA LEU A 36 1.62 12.25 -15.14
C LEU A 36 0.45 13.23 -15.30
N VAL A 37 0.30 14.17 -14.37
CA VAL A 37 -0.91 14.97 -14.21
C VAL A 37 -0.60 16.43 -14.54
N GLY A 38 -1.37 17.00 -15.48
CA GLY A 38 -1.29 18.42 -15.82
C GLY A 38 -1.86 19.32 -14.71
N ARG A 39 -1.45 20.59 -14.71
CA ARG A 39 -1.85 21.57 -13.70
C ARG A 39 -3.36 21.77 -13.60
N GLU A 40 -4.09 21.53 -14.69
CA GLU A 40 -5.55 21.62 -14.77
C GLU A 40 -6.28 20.59 -13.89
N LYS A 41 -5.60 19.55 -13.43
CA LYS A 41 -6.17 18.49 -12.59
C LYS A 41 -5.80 18.60 -11.11
N LEU A 42 -5.08 19.65 -10.70
CA LEU A 42 -4.63 19.80 -9.31
C LEU A 42 -5.78 19.86 -8.30
N GLU A 43 -6.92 20.41 -8.68
CA GLU A 43 -8.10 20.42 -7.81
C GLU A 43 -8.62 19.01 -7.51
N ARG A 44 -8.56 18.10 -8.51
CA ARG A 44 -8.91 16.69 -8.30
C ARG A 44 -7.92 15.99 -7.37
N VAL A 45 -6.64 16.34 -7.46
CA VAL A 45 -5.60 15.81 -6.55
C VAL A 45 -5.87 16.28 -5.12
N ARG A 46 -6.18 17.58 -4.93
CA ARG A 46 -6.55 18.16 -3.63
C ARG A 46 -7.73 17.41 -3.01
N LEU A 47 -8.82 17.21 -3.76
CA LEU A 47 -10.00 16.47 -3.30
C LEU A 47 -9.66 15.01 -2.93
N GLY A 48 -8.77 14.36 -3.68
CA GLY A 48 -8.31 13.00 -3.36
C GLY A 48 -7.54 12.93 -2.05
N LEU A 49 -6.65 13.89 -1.79
CA LEU A 49 -5.90 13.98 -0.53
C LEU A 49 -6.83 14.22 0.66
N GLU A 50 -7.82 15.10 0.51
CA GLU A 50 -8.84 15.35 1.53
C GLU A 50 -9.68 14.10 1.82
N ALA A 51 -10.11 13.38 0.78
CA ALA A 51 -10.85 12.15 0.94
C ALA A 51 -10.03 11.08 1.69
N ILE A 52 -8.75 10.89 1.35
CA ILE A 52 -7.87 9.96 2.06
C ILE A 52 -7.74 10.35 3.54
N ARG A 53 -7.44 11.62 3.82
CA ARG A 53 -7.26 12.12 5.20
C ARG A 53 -8.54 12.04 6.03
N ALA A 54 -9.70 12.19 5.41
CA ALA A 54 -10.99 12.11 6.09
C ALA A 54 -11.50 10.67 6.29
N SER A 55 -11.06 9.71 5.47
CA SER A 55 -11.61 8.35 5.46
C SER A 55 -10.66 7.26 5.95
N TYR A 56 -9.33 7.44 5.84
CA TYR A 56 -8.33 6.46 6.22
C TYR A 56 -7.60 6.89 7.50
N ARG A 57 -7.03 5.91 8.21
CA ARG A 57 -6.21 6.15 9.41
C ARG A 57 -4.75 6.34 9.03
N VAL A 58 -4.11 7.31 9.65
CA VAL A 58 -2.65 7.44 9.55
C VAL A 58 -2.01 6.30 10.33
N ALA A 59 -1.14 5.54 9.68
CA ALA A 59 -0.25 4.59 10.32
C ALA A 59 1.03 5.32 10.74
N GLU A 60 1.43 5.16 12.00
CA GLU A 60 2.70 5.65 12.51
C GLU A 60 3.70 4.48 12.55
N PRO A 61 4.76 4.48 11.72
CA PRO A 61 5.78 3.44 11.78
C PRO A 61 6.46 3.45 13.16
N PRO A 62 6.48 2.33 13.88
CA PRO A 62 7.27 2.25 15.11
C PRO A 62 8.78 2.21 14.79
N PRO A 63 9.67 2.52 15.74
CA PRO A 63 11.12 2.57 15.50
C PRO A 63 11.71 1.31 14.83
N GLU A 64 11.21 0.13 15.19
CA GLU A 64 11.60 -1.15 14.60
C GLU A 64 11.23 -1.26 13.11
N ALA A 65 10.20 -0.56 12.64
CA ALA A 65 9.83 -0.56 11.22
C ALA A 65 10.89 0.15 10.38
N TYR A 66 11.45 1.26 10.87
CA TYR A 66 12.53 1.98 10.17
C TYR A 66 13.79 1.12 10.06
N THR A 67 14.22 0.52 11.17
CA THR A 67 15.41 -0.34 11.16
C THR A 67 15.21 -1.60 10.29
N LYS A 68 14.02 -2.20 10.32
CA LYS A 68 13.66 -3.32 9.43
C LYS A 68 13.67 -2.90 7.95
N ALA A 69 13.21 -1.69 7.63
CA ALA A 69 13.26 -1.17 6.26
C ALA A 69 14.69 -1.01 5.75
N VAL A 70 15.63 -0.58 6.62
CA VAL A 70 17.07 -0.55 6.29
C VAL A 70 17.61 -1.96 6.03
N GLU A 71 17.27 -2.94 6.87
CA GLU A 71 17.69 -4.33 6.63
C GLU A 71 17.21 -4.87 5.26
N ILE A 72 15.96 -4.58 4.90
CA ILE A 72 15.38 -4.95 3.60
C ILE A 72 16.15 -4.27 2.46
N PHE A 73 16.49 -2.99 2.65
CA PHE A 73 17.26 -2.21 1.68
C PHE A 73 18.67 -2.76 1.46
N ASP A 74 19.35 -3.12 2.54
CA ASP A 74 20.70 -3.68 2.50
C ASP A 74 20.74 -5.08 1.89
N LYS A 75 19.66 -5.86 2.01
CA LYS A 75 19.49 -7.15 1.33
C LYS A 75 19.20 -7.03 -0.17
N GLY A 76 19.10 -5.82 -0.72
CA GLY A 76 19.10 -5.57 -2.16
C GLY A 76 17.83 -4.95 -2.73
N HIS A 77 16.76 -4.74 -1.94
CA HIS A 77 15.58 -4.02 -2.40
C HIS A 77 15.77 -2.52 -2.23
N ARG A 78 16.10 -1.82 -3.33
CA ARG A 78 16.53 -0.40 -3.27
C ARG A 78 15.38 0.62 -3.13
N ASP A 79 14.13 0.19 -2.95
CA ASP A 79 13.04 1.10 -2.60
C ASP A 79 12.78 1.06 -1.09
N TYR A 80 13.28 2.08 -0.40
CA TYR A 80 13.14 2.17 1.05
C TYR A 80 11.69 2.43 1.49
N ILE A 81 10.88 3.10 0.67
CA ILE A 81 9.50 3.44 1.03
C ILE A 81 8.63 2.18 0.96
N ASP A 82 8.80 1.34 -0.04
CA ASP A 82 8.15 0.02 -0.12
C ASP A 82 8.56 -0.88 1.06
N ALA A 83 9.85 -0.88 1.41
CA ALA A 83 10.36 -1.58 2.58
C ALA A 83 9.71 -1.09 3.89
N LEU A 84 9.53 0.22 4.04
CA LEU A 84 8.90 0.83 5.22
C LEU A 84 7.42 0.51 5.31
N HIS A 85 6.69 0.44 4.19
CA HIS A 85 5.29 0.00 4.18
C HIS A 85 5.16 -1.42 4.71
N TYR A 86 5.93 -2.36 4.14
CA TYR A 86 5.95 -3.75 4.59
C TYR A 86 6.32 -3.85 6.08
N ALA A 87 7.38 -3.17 6.49
CA ALA A 87 7.87 -3.24 7.86
C ALA A 87 6.85 -2.67 8.87
N THR A 88 6.18 -1.56 8.51
CA THR A 88 5.14 -0.96 9.35
C THR A 88 3.93 -1.88 9.47
N ALA A 89 3.45 -2.41 8.35
CA ALA A 89 2.34 -3.35 8.33
C ALA A 89 2.63 -4.61 9.16
N SER A 90 3.83 -5.17 9.02
CA SER A 90 4.30 -6.30 9.82
C SER A 90 4.36 -5.99 11.31
N ALA A 91 4.80 -4.79 11.70
CA ALA A 91 4.90 -4.39 13.11
C ALA A 91 3.52 -4.13 13.73
N LEU A 92 2.60 -3.54 12.96
CA LEU A 92 1.23 -3.23 13.40
C LEU A 92 0.28 -4.44 13.32
N GLY A 93 0.72 -5.56 12.74
CA GLY A 93 -0.14 -6.73 12.50
C GLY A 93 -1.28 -6.45 11.50
N ALA A 94 -1.10 -5.47 10.63
CA ALA A 94 -2.07 -5.10 9.59
C ALA A 94 -1.61 -5.64 8.22
N PRO A 95 -2.52 -6.16 7.37
CA PRO A 95 -2.13 -6.59 6.03
C PRO A 95 -1.68 -5.42 5.14
N PHE A 96 -0.50 -5.55 4.53
CA PHE A 96 0.02 -4.66 3.50
C PHE A 96 -0.57 -5.02 2.15
N LEU A 97 -1.41 -4.14 1.59
CA LEU A 97 -1.96 -4.29 0.25
C LEU A 97 -0.99 -3.75 -0.80
N THR A 98 -0.54 -4.59 -1.73
CA THR A 98 0.33 -4.17 -2.84
C THR A 98 0.05 -4.93 -4.14
N VAL A 99 0.40 -4.28 -5.25
CA VAL A 99 0.42 -4.85 -6.61
C VAL A 99 1.84 -5.05 -7.14
N ASP A 100 2.88 -4.71 -6.36
CA ASP A 100 4.26 -4.99 -6.78
C ASP A 100 4.61 -6.46 -6.48
N TYR A 101 4.25 -7.32 -7.42
CA TYR A 101 4.57 -8.75 -7.35
C TYR A 101 6.09 -9.03 -7.26
N ARG A 102 6.94 -8.15 -7.80
CA ARG A 102 8.40 -8.32 -7.71
C ARG A 102 8.90 -8.04 -6.30
N PHE A 103 8.29 -7.07 -5.61
CA PHE A 103 8.59 -6.83 -4.20
C PHE A 103 8.14 -8.00 -3.33
N ILE A 104 6.95 -8.57 -3.60
CA ILE A 104 6.50 -9.78 -2.91
C ILE A 104 7.49 -10.94 -3.12
N ASP A 105 7.94 -11.17 -4.36
CA ASP A 105 8.90 -12.24 -4.65
C ASP A 105 10.27 -11.98 -4.03
N PHE A 106 10.72 -10.72 -3.99
CA PHE A 106 11.92 -10.34 -3.24
C PHE A 106 11.78 -10.68 -1.76
N LEU A 107 10.67 -10.30 -1.11
CA LEU A 107 10.44 -10.58 0.32
C LEU A 107 10.51 -12.09 0.59
N ARG A 108 9.84 -12.92 -0.23
CA ARG A 108 9.92 -14.38 -0.12
C ARG A 108 11.35 -14.89 -0.29
N GLY A 109 12.04 -14.46 -1.34
CA GLY A 109 13.40 -14.89 -1.63
C GLY A 109 14.42 -14.50 -0.56
N ALA A 110 14.19 -13.37 0.12
CA ALA A 110 15.05 -12.87 1.20
C ALA A 110 14.67 -13.38 2.60
N GLY A 111 13.69 -14.30 2.68
CA GLY A 111 13.27 -14.97 3.92
C GLY A 111 12.35 -14.14 4.82
N TYR A 112 11.70 -13.11 4.29
CA TYR A 112 10.70 -12.33 5.02
C TYR A 112 9.33 -13.01 4.99
N ARG A 113 8.54 -12.80 6.03
CA ARG A 113 7.19 -13.36 6.15
C ARG A 113 6.24 -12.63 5.21
N VAL A 114 5.66 -13.36 4.25
CA VAL A 114 4.65 -12.81 3.33
C VAL A 114 3.25 -13.23 3.77
N GLU A 115 3.09 -14.48 4.22
CA GLU A 115 1.81 -15.05 4.60
C GLU A 115 1.22 -14.37 5.84
N GLY A 116 0.05 -13.77 5.65
CA GLY A 116 -0.67 -13.02 6.68
C GLY A 116 -0.13 -11.60 6.91
N VAL A 117 0.91 -11.18 6.18
CA VAL A 117 1.47 -9.82 6.25
C VAL A 117 1.19 -9.05 4.98
N VAL A 118 1.33 -9.67 3.81
CA VAL A 118 1.10 -9.04 2.51
C VAL A 118 -0.13 -9.65 1.85
N ILE A 119 -0.94 -8.81 1.24
CA ILE A 119 -2.10 -9.22 0.43
C ILE A 119 -2.09 -8.52 -0.92
N THR A 120 -2.58 -9.20 -1.96
CA THR A 120 -2.82 -8.61 -3.28
C THR A 120 -4.29 -8.18 -3.44
N PRO A 121 -4.65 -7.36 -4.45
CA PRO A 121 -6.05 -7.02 -4.69
C PRO A 121 -6.93 -8.26 -4.93
N ARG A 122 -6.43 -9.26 -5.65
CA ARG A 122 -7.10 -10.56 -5.79
C ARG A 122 -7.42 -11.23 -4.44
N GLU A 123 -6.50 -11.17 -3.48
CA GLU A 123 -6.69 -11.75 -2.15
C GLU A 123 -7.67 -10.92 -1.32
N LEU A 124 -7.54 -9.59 -1.35
CA LEU A 124 -8.49 -8.67 -0.74
C LEU A 124 -9.93 -8.90 -1.23
N ARG A 125 -10.10 -9.15 -2.54
CA ARG A 125 -11.40 -9.51 -3.12
C ARG A 125 -11.94 -10.82 -2.58
N LYS A 126 -11.11 -11.84 -2.39
CA LYS A 126 -11.55 -13.10 -1.77
C LYS A 126 -11.96 -12.88 -0.31
N MET A 127 -11.24 -12.03 0.42
CA MET A 127 -11.51 -11.72 1.82
C MET A 127 -12.81 -10.91 2.02
N LEU A 128 -13.06 -9.89 1.18
CA LEU A 128 -14.14 -8.91 1.37
C LEU A 128 -15.26 -8.98 0.32
N GLY A 129 -15.05 -9.71 -0.77
CA GLY A 129 -15.98 -9.88 -1.88
C GLY A 129 -16.98 -11.04 -1.67
N GLY A 130 -16.72 -11.95 -0.73
CA GLY A 130 -17.60 -13.08 -0.40
C GLY A 130 -19.01 -12.71 0.12
N SER A 131 -19.29 -11.42 0.33
CA SER A 131 -20.60 -10.92 0.79
C SER A 131 -21.48 -10.32 -0.32
N LEU A 132 -21.13 -10.46 -1.60
CA LEU A 132 -21.95 -9.99 -2.74
C LEU A 132 -22.78 -11.10 -3.40
N GLY A 133 -23.18 -12.10 -2.61
CA GLY A 133 -24.02 -13.20 -3.07
C GLY A 133 -25.00 -13.66 -2.00
N LYS A 134 -26.09 -12.91 -1.83
CA LYS A 134 -27.47 -13.38 -1.60
C LYS A 134 -28.42 -12.19 -1.60
#